data_AF-A0A658NQ26-F1
#
_entry.id   AF-A0A658NQ26-F1
#
_cell.length_a   1.000
_cell.length_b   1.000
_cell.length_c   1.000
_cell.angle_alpha   90.00
_cell.angle_beta   90.00
_cell.angle_gamma   90.00
#
_symmetry.space_group_name_H-M   'P 1'
#
loop_
_entity.id
_entity.type
_entity.pdbx_description
1 polymer ?
#
loop_
_entity_poly.entity_id
_entity_poly.type
_entity_poly.pdbx_seq_one_letter_code
_entity_poly.pdbx_strand_id
1 'polypeptide(L)' 'MNLTELKKMPVNELVDMAQAMLIEGVGRSRKQDLIFAILKAHAKRGEEISGEGVLEILPDGFGFLRAGDSSYL' A
#
# COMPACT_ATOMS: atom_id res chain seq x y z
N MET A 1 9.59 -3.71 0.91
CA MET A 1 8.79 -2.49 1.23
C MET A 1 7.55 -2.84 2.04
N ASN A 2 7.18 -2.04 3.04
CA ASN A 2 6.07 -2.34 3.96
C ASN A 2 4.82 -1.46 3.72
N LEU A 3 3.63 -2.09 3.59
CA LEU A 3 2.35 -1.40 3.38
C LEU A 3 1.95 -0.47 4.53
N THR A 4 2.14 -0.90 5.78
CA THR A 4 1.75 -0.15 6.97
C THR A 4 2.59 1.11 7.14
N GLU A 5 3.87 1.05 6.80
CA GLU A 5 4.76 2.22 6.78
C GLU A 5 4.33 3.24 5.72
N LEU A 6 4.06 2.78 4.48
CA LEU A 6 3.59 3.65 3.40
C LEU A 6 2.26 4.35 3.73
N LYS A 7 1.36 3.67 4.45
CA LYS A 7 0.10 4.28 4.92
C LYS A 7 0.33 5.43 5.90
N LYS A 8 1.39 5.37 6.71
CA LYS A 8 1.74 6.41 7.70
C LYS A 8 2.48 7.59 7.08
N MET A 9 3.15 7.40 5.94
CA MET A 9 3.85 8.47 5.23
C MET A 9 2.89 9.56 4.74
N PRO A 10 3.33 10.84 4.73
CA PRO A 10 2.55 11.93 4.15
C PRO A 10 2.52 11.80 2.61
N VAL A 11 1.49 12.38 1.99
CA VAL A 11 1.21 12.17 0.56
C VAL A 11 2.32 12.72 -0.33
N ASN A 12 2.95 13.83 0.05
CA ASN A 12 4.07 14.41 -0.68
C ASN A 12 5.26 13.45 -0.79
N GLU A 13 5.65 12.79 0.31
CA GLU A 13 6.75 11.81 0.29
C GLU A 13 6.43 10.61 -0.60
N LEU A 14 5.17 10.16 -0.61
CA LEU A 14 4.72 9.09 -1.51
C LEU A 14 4.78 9.54 -2.98
N VAL A 15 4.44 10.80 -3.28
CA VAL A 15 4.53 11.34 -4.64
C VAL A 15 5.99 11.41 -5.08
N ASP A 16 6.89 11.90 -4.22
CA ASP A 16 8.32 11.97 -4.50
C ASP A 16 8.91 10.58 -4.76
N MET A 17 8.53 9.58 -3.94
CA MET A 17 8.92 8.19 -4.12
C MET A 17 8.41 7.61 -5.44
N ALA A 18 7.15 7.88 -5.79
CA ALA A 18 6.57 7.41 -7.05
C ALA A 18 7.27 8.03 -8.27
N GLN A 19 7.63 9.31 -8.21
CA GLN A 19 8.42 9.99 -9.24
C GLN A 19 9.83 9.40 -9.37
N ALA A 20 10.51 9.16 -8.24
CA ALA A 20 11.82 8.51 -8.22
C ALA A 20 11.80 7.09 -8.81
N MET A 21 10.65 6.41 -8.70
CA MET A 21 10.41 5.09 -9.29
C MET A 21 9.88 5.15 -10.74
N LEU A 22 9.82 6.34 -11.35
CA LEU A 22 9.33 6.58 -12.72
C LEU A 22 7.89 6.07 -12.94
N ILE A 23 7.05 6.20 -11.92
CA ILE A 23 5.63 5.83 -11.99
C ILE A 23 4.84 7.01 -12.58
N GLU A 24 4.24 6.81 -13.75
CA GLU A 24 3.44 7.84 -14.42
C GLU A 24 2.04 7.98 -13.84
N GLY A 25 1.40 9.13 -14.06
CA GLY A 25 -0.02 9.34 -13.78
C GLY A 25 -0.40 9.54 -12.30
N VAL A 26 0.58 9.67 -11.40
CA VAL A 26 0.34 9.73 -9.95
C VAL A 26 -0.08 11.09 -9.38
N GLY A 27 0.08 12.18 -10.14
CA GLY A 27 -0.11 13.55 -9.63
C GLY A 27 -1.53 13.93 -9.18
N ARG A 28 -2.55 13.11 -9.50
CA ARG A 28 -3.95 13.30 -9.05
C ARG A 28 -4.54 12.05 -8.39
N SER A 29 -3.72 11.05 -8.12
CA SER A 29 -4.17 9.79 -7.55
C SER A 29 -4.57 9.95 -6.08
N ARG A 30 -5.53 9.14 -5.62
CA ARG A 30 -5.79 9.03 -4.18
C ARG A 30 -4.58 8.39 -3.51
N LYS A 31 -4.36 8.68 -2.22
CA LYS A 31 -3.25 8.12 -1.44
C LYS A 31 -3.16 6.59 -1.56
N GLN A 32 -4.29 5.90 -1.52
CA GLN A 32 -4.35 4.44 -1.64
C GLN A 32 -3.87 3.95 -3.01
N ASP A 33 -4.31 4.60 -4.10
CA ASP A 33 -3.88 4.24 -5.47
C ASP A 33 -2.37 4.48 -5.64
N LEU A 34 -1.85 5.55 -5.05
CA LEU A 34 -0.43 5.88 -5.05
C LEU A 34 0.40 4.81 -4.34
N ILE A 35 0.01 4.43 -3.12
CA ILE A 35 0.65 3.36 -2.36
C ILE A 35 0.65 2.05 -3.15
N PHE A 36 -0.48 1.72 -3.78
CA PHE A 36 -0.60 0.51 -4.58
C PHE A 36 0.32 0.52 -5.81
N ALA A 37 0.42 1.65 -6.50
CA ALA A 37 1.31 1.82 -7.63
C ALA A 37 2.78 1.64 -7.23
N ILE A 38 3.19 2.23 -6.11
CA ILE A 38 4.54 2.09 -5.53
C ILE A 38 4.84 0.62 -5.21
N LEU A 39 3.96 -0.05 -4.47
CA LEU A 39 4.14 -1.46 -4.11
C LEU A 39 4.21 -2.36 -5.35
N LYS A 40 3.37 -2.11 -6.36
CA LYS A 40 3.37 -2.87 -7.62
C LYS A 40 4.68 -2.66 -8.39
N ALA A 41 5.21 -1.44 -8.44
CA ALA A 41 6.47 -1.16 -9.09
C ALA A 41 7.66 -1.80 -8.34
N HIS A 42 7.64 -1.79 -7.01
CA HIS A 42 8.64 -2.46 -6.16
C HIS A 42 8.64 -3.99 -6.38
N ALA A 43 7.46 -4.61 -6.31
CA ALA A 43 7.33 -6.06 -6.51
C ALA A 43 7.72 -6.51 -7.94
N LYS A 44 7.44 -5.68 -8.95
CA LYS A 44 7.86 -5.94 -10.34
C LYS A 44 9.39 -6.00 -10.52
N ARG A 45 10.16 -5.38 -9.62
CA ARG A 45 11.63 -5.49 -9.61
C ARG A 45 12.14 -6.74 -8.89
N GLY A 46 11.24 -7.61 -8.44
CA GLY A 46 11.56 -8.81 -7.68
C GLY A 46 11.84 -8.55 -6.21
N GLU A 47 11.57 -7.33 -5.73
CA GLU A 47 11.77 -6.96 -4.32
C GLU A 47 10.57 -7.39 -3.46
N GLU A 48 10.84 -7.81 -2.24
CA GLU A 48 9.82 -8.30 -1.32
C GLU A 48 8.90 -7.17 -0.81
N ILE A 49 7.60 -7.44 -0.76
CA ILE A 49 6.60 -6.57 -0.13
C ILE A 49 6.04 -7.24 1.11
N SER A 50 5.85 -6.47 2.17
CA SER A 50 5.30 -6.95 3.44
C SER A 50 4.16 -6.05 3.92
N GLY A 51 3.32 -6.59 4.79
CA GLY A 51 2.20 -5.88 5.40
C GLY A 51 1.74 -6.62 6.64
N GLU A 52 1.06 -5.91 7.53
CA GLU A 52 0.54 -6.45 8.78
C GLU A 52 -0.92 -6.00 8.99
N GLY A 53 -1.65 -6.76 9.79
CA GLY A 53 -3.01 -6.46 10.17
C GLY A 53 -3.62 -7.55 11.05
N VAL A 54 -4.86 -7.34 11.44
CA VAL A 54 -5.64 -8.31 12.22
C VAL A 54 -6.43 -9.19 11.26
N LEU A 55 -6.30 -10.51 11.40
CA LEU A 55 -7.01 -11.47 10.56
C LEU A 55 -8.51 -11.47 10.87
N GLU A 56 -9.32 -11.21 9.84
CA GLU A 56 -10.76 -11.44 9.83
C GLU A 56 -11.06 -12.62 8.90
N ILE A 57 -11.75 -13.64 9.40
CA ILE A 57 -12.16 -14.82 8.63
C ILE A 57 -13.63 -14.66 8.25
N LEU A 58 -13.93 -14.77 6.95
CA LEU A 58 -15.29 -14.71 6.42
C LEU A 58 -15.95 -16.10 6.44
N PRO A 59 -17.29 -16.17 6.38
CA PRO A 59 -18.03 -17.44 6.42
C PRO A 59 -17.61 -18.45 5.34
N ASP A 60 -17.14 -17.95 4.19
CA ASP A 60 -16.69 -18.75 3.04
C ASP A 60 -15.30 -19.39 3.25
N GLY A 61 -14.65 -19.14 4.40
CA GLY A 61 -13.40 -19.80 4.80
C GLY A 61 -12.11 -19.10 4.37
N PHE A 62 -12.19 -17.96 3.68
CA PHE A 62 -11.03 -17.08 3.42
C PHE A 62 -11.04 -15.86 4.35
N GLY A 63 -9.93 -15.11 4.41
CA GLY A 63 -9.82 -13.97 5.31
C GLY A 63 -9.00 -12.81 4.76
N PHE A 64 -9.14 -11.67 5.43
CA PHE A 64 -8.40 -10.44 5.13
C PHE A 64 -7.65 -9.94 6.36
N LEU A 65 -6.52 -9.29 6.13
CA LEU A 65 -5.84 -8.52 7.17
C LEU A 65 -6.45 -7.11 7.21
N ARG A 66 -7.14 -6.81 8.32
CA ARG A 66 -7.71 -5.49 8.61
C ARG A 66 -6.70 -4.61 9.31
N ALA A 67 -6.66 -3.34 8.92
CA ALA A 67 -5.72 -2.41 9.50
C ALA A 67 -6.39 -1.63 10.65
N GLY A 68 -5.66 -1.43 11.75
CA GLY A 68 -6.21 -0.73 12.92
C GLY A 68 -6.51 0.75 12.64
N ASP A 69 -5.84 1.35 11.65
CA ASP A 69 -6.05 2.73 11.22
C ASP A 69 -7.38 2.94 10.48
N SER A 70 -7.99 1.87 9.95
CA SER A 70 -9.34 1.89 9.38
C SER A 70 -10.40 1.42 10.37
N SER A 71 -10.11 1.38 11.68
CA SER A 71 -11.01 0.81 12.70
C SER A 71 -11.45 -0.62 12.38
N TYR A 72 -10.58 -1.36 11.68
CA TYR A 72 -10.85 -2.70 11.14
C TYR A 72 -11.97 -2.78 10.09
N LEU A 73 -12.36 -1.64 9.48
CA LEU A 73 -13.26 -1.56 8.32
C LEU A 73 -12.48 -1.54 6.99
#